data_AF-A0A243QC43-F1
#
_entry.id   AF-A0A243QC43-F1
#
_cell.length_a   1.000
_cell.length_b   1.000
_cell.length_c   1.000
_cell.angle_alpha   90.00
_cell.angle_beta   90.00
_cell.angle_gamma   90.00
#
_symmetry.space_group_name_H-M   'P 1'
#
loop_
_entity.id
_entity.type
_entity.pdbx_description
1 polymer ?
#
loop_
_entity_poly.entity_id
_entity_poly.type
_entity_poly.pdbx_seq_one_letter_code
_entity_poly.pdbx_strand_id
1 'polypeptide(L)'
;MVHDRVVATSQRTKPNPWEYVKYAYWARLPKSMLDWVANDLAGPGASVRMVVRWAVPCVIVLIPMLFVPADWGVRITMTMPILLAYLFFSIALNRVYRRHRLAQHGLDPDLVNKLEREKNSDLYDEYHRKYRGERRRPGAAG
;
A
#
# COMPACT_ATOMS: atom_id res chain seq x y z
N MET A 1 23.13 -39.50 15.62
CA MET A 1 21.75 -39.54 16.13
C MET A 1 20.98 -38.43 15.44
N VAL A 2 20.24 -38.81 14.40
CA VAL A 2 19.53 -37.95 13.45
C VAL A 2 18.30 -37.35 14.11
N HIS A 3 18.16 -36.03 14.05
CA HIS A 3 16.86 -35.35 14.15
C HIS A 3 16.76 -34.32 13.03
N ASP A 4 16.85 -34.80 11.79
CA ASP A 4 16.24 -34.09 10.66
C ASP A 4 14.73 -34.11 10.89
N ARG A 5 14.24 -33.10 11.62
CA ARG A 5 12.82 -32.75 11.57
C ARG A 5 12.61 -32.13 10.20
N VAL A 6 12.42 -32.98 9.20
CA VAL A 6 11.65 -32.64 8.01
C VAL A 6 10.25 -32.34 8.53
N VAL A 7 10.05 -31.10 8.94
CA VAL A 7 8.72 -30.56 9.18
C VAL A 7 8.08 -30.60 7.81
N ALA A 8 7.28 -31.63 7.57
CA ALA A 8 6.31 -31.64 6.49
C ALA A 8 5.33 -30.51 6.76
N THR A 9 5.74 -29.26 6.47
CA THR A 9 4.83 -28.14 6.42
C THR A 9 3.94 -28.41 5.22
N SER A 10 2.78 -29.00 5.49
CA SER A 10 1.60 -28.94 4.64
C SER A 10 1.65 -27.62 3.87
N GLN A 11 1.68 -27.66 2.54
CA GLN A 11 1.82 -26.49 1.65
C GLN A 11 0.70 -25.48 1.95
N ARG A 12 0.91 -24.66 2.98
CA ARG A 12 -0.12 -23.78 3.53
C ARG A 12 -0.06 -22.51 2.72
N THR A 13 -1.11 -22.25 1.95
CA THR A 13 -1.16 -21.14 0.98
C THR A 13 -1.57 -19.81 1.61
N LYS A 14 -1.83 -19.77 2.92
CA LYS A 14 -2.22 -18.56 3.68
C LYS A 14 -1.41 -18.43 4.97
N PRO A 15 -0.94 -17.22 5.32
CA PRO A 15 -0.23 -16.97 6.58
C PRO A 15 -1.18 -17.02 7.77
N ASN A 16 -0.66 -17.47 8.92
CA ASN A 16 -1.31 -17.32 10.22
C ASN A 16 -1.38 -15.83 10.62
N PRO A 17 -2.41 -15.33 11.35
CA PRO A 17 -2.45 -13.96 11.88
C PRO A 17 -1.14 -13.44 12.49
N TRP A 18 -0.38 -14.28 13.21
CA TRP A 18 0.93 -13.87 13.75
C TRP A 18 2.00 -13.69 12.67
N GLU A 19 2.04 -14.58 11.67
CA GLU A 19 2.94 -14.46 10.52
C GLU A 19 2.54 -13.26 9.66
N TYR A 20 1.25 -12.97 9.55
CA TYR A 20 0.72 -11.79 8.87
C TYR A 20 1.13 -10.49 9.55
N VAL A 21 1.05 -10.40 10.89
CA VAL A 21 1.51 -9.23 11.64
C VAL A 21 3.03 -9.07 11.52
N LYS A 22 3.79 -10.14 11.74
CA LYS A 22 5.25 -10.11 11.52
C LYS A 22 5.58 -9.67 10.12
N TYR A 23 4.90 -10.22 9.11
CA TYR A 23 5.05 -9.84 7.71
C TYR A 23 4.72 -8.38 7.43
N ALA A 24 3.68 -7.85 8.07
CA ALA A 24 3.23 -6.48 7.87
C ALA A 24 4.27 -5.45 8.30
N TYR A 25 5.05 -5.75 9.35
CA TYR A 25 5.98 -4.78 9.94
C TYR A 25 7.47 -5.09 9.74
N TRP A 26 7.88 -6.37 9.73
CA TRP A 26 9.32 -6.71 9.84
C TRP A 26 9.80 -7.96 9.08
N ALA A 27 8.94 -8.97 8.90
CA ALA A 27 9.36 -10.30 8.43
C ALA A 27 9.07 -10.52 6.94
N ARG A 28 9.85 -11.41 6.33
CA ARG A 28 9.55 -12.00 5.02
C ARG A 28 8.80 -13.31 5.20
N LEU A 29 7.81 -13.55 4.35
CA LEU A 29 7.08 -14.81 4.27
C LEU A 29 7.92 -15.89 3.54
N PRO A 30 7.77 -17.19 3.87
CA PRO A 30 8.45 -18.28 3.17
C PRO A 30 8.11 -18.31 1.67
N LYS A 31 9.03 -18.83 0.84
CA LYS A 31 8.86 -18.87 -0.62
C LYS A 31 7.59 -19.61 -1.09
N SER A 32 7.09 -20.56 -0.31
CA SER A 32 5.86 -21.30 -0.60
C SER A 32 4.57 -20.45 -0.58
N MET A 33 4.64 -19.21 -0.08
CA MET A 33 3.49 -18.29 -0.01
C MET A 33 3.66 -17.05 -0.91
N LEU A 34 4.59 -17.08 -1.87
CA LEU A 34 4.85 -15.95 -2.77
C LEU A 34 3.63 -15.56 -3.60
N ASP A 35 2.79 -16.51 -4.00
CA ASP A 35 1.57 -16.21 -4.76
C ASP A 35 0.56 -15.40 -3.92
N TRP A 36 0.46 -15.70 -2.63
CA TRP A 36 -0.36 -14.92 -1.70
C TRP A 36 0.21 -13.52 -1.52
N VAL A 37 1.53 -13.37 -1.40
CA VAL A 37 2.21 -12.08 -1.29
C VAL A 37 2.03 -11.26 -2.58
N ALA A 38 2.15 -11.89 -3.74
CA ALA A 38 1.93 -11.26 -5.03
C ALA A 38 0.49 -10.71 -5.11
N ASN A 39 -0.51 -11.51 -4.73
CA ASN A 39 -1.89 -11.04 -4.69
C ASN A 39 -2.14 -9.97 -3.59
N ASP A 40 -1.44 -10.01 -2.45
CA ASP A 40 -1.55 -8.98 -1.41
C ASP A 40 -0.97 -7.63 -1.88
N LEU A 41 0.17 -7.63 -2.57
CA LEU A 41 0.90 -6.43 -3.01
C LEU A 41 0.44 -5.87 -4.37
N ALA A 42 0.00 -6.74 -5.26
CA ALA A 42 -0.42 -6.40 -6.63
C ALA A 42 -1.93 -6.53 -6.85
N GLY A 43 -2.68 -7.09 -5.89
CA GLY A 43 -4.13 -7.22 -6.02
C GLY A 43 -4.91 -5.91 -5.78
N PRO A 44 -6.21 -5.90 -6.12
CA PRO A 44 -7.08 -4.76 -5.88
C PRO A 44 -7.14 -4.42 -4.38
N GLY A 45 -6.97 -3.13 -4.06
CA GLY A 45 -6.96 -2.64 -2.69
C GLY A 45 -5.64 -2.83 -1.92
N ALA A 46 -4.55 -3.27 -2.56
CA ALA A 46 -3.23 -3.39 -1.93
C ALA A 46 -2.77 -2.07 -1.28
N SER A 47 -3.01 -0.94 -1.96
CA SER A 47 -2.75 0.40 -1.43
C SER A 47 -3.51 0.65 -0.13
N VAL A 48 -4.80 0.30 -0.07
CA VAL A 48 -5.63 0.52 1.13
C VAL A 48 -5.16 -0.35 2.29
N ARG A 49 -4.87 -1.64 2.03
CA ARG A 49 -4.33 -2.55 3.07
C ARG A 49 -3.00 -2.02 3.64
N MET A 50 -2.16 -1.43 2.80
CA MET A 50 -0.93 -0.78 3.24
C MET A 50 -1.20 0.45 4.11
N VAL A 51 -2.06 1.35 3.64
CA VAL A 51 -2.48 2.54 4.39
C VAL A 51 -3.00 2.14 5.78
N VAL A 52 -3.88 1.14 5.85
CA VAL A 52 -4.41 0.65 7.13
C VAL A 52 -3.32 0.06 8.03
N ARG A 53 -2.35 -0.70 7.48
CA ARG A 53 -1.21 -1.23 8.27
C ARG A 53 -0.37 -0.11 8.88
N TRP A 54 -0.12 0.96 8.12
CA TRP A 54 0.61 2.12 8.63
C TRP A 54 -0.23 3.01 9.56
N ALA A 55 -1.56 2.93 9.49
CA ALA A 55 -2.46 3.60 10.42
C ALA A 55 -2.28 3.09 11.86
N VAL A 56 -2.02 1.79 12.02
CA VAL A 56 -1.96 1.13 13.33
C VAL A 56 -0.97 1.81 14.29
N PRO A 57 0.32 2.03 13.97
CA PRO A 57 1.24 2.71 14.88
C PRO A 57 0.80 4.15 15.17
N CYS A 58 0.25 4.88 14.20
CA CYS A 58 -0.27 6.22 14.45
C CYS A 58 -1.47 6.22 15.40
N VAL A 59 -2.40 5.27 15.24
CA VAL A 59 -3.56 5.12 16.14
C VAL A 59 -3.10 4.76 17.55
N ILE A 60 -2.09 3.89 17.70
CA ILE A 60 -1.51 3.55 19.01
C ILE A 60 -0.96 4.80 19.71
N VAL A 61 -0.32 5.72 18.98
CA VAL A 61 0.18 6.99 19.55
C VAL A 61 -0.95 7.98 19.85
N LEU A 62 -2.00 8.00 19.02
CA LEU A 62 -3.15 8.92 19.18
C LEU A 62 -4.10 8.52 20.33
N ILE A 63 -4.28 7.22 20.59
CA ILE A 63 -5.22 6.72 21.61
C ILE A 63 -4.94 7.31 23.01
N PRO A 64 -3.70 7.28 23.55
CA PRO A 64 -3.41 7.88 24.85
C PRO A 64 -3.66 9.39 24.88
N MET A 65 -3.36 10.06 23.76
CA MET A 65 -3.48 11.52 23.62
C MET A 65 -4.95 11.98 23.64
N LEU A 66 -5.88 11.11 23.21
CA LEU A 66 -7.32 11.31 23.31
C LEU A 66 -7.87 11.08 24.73
N PHE A 67 -7.19 10.29 25.56
CA PHE A 67 -7.62 9.96 26.92
C PHE A 67 -7.24 11.04 27.95
N VAL A 68 -6.44 12.03 27.56
CA VAL A 68 -6.10 13.19 28.39
C VAL A 68 -7.36 14.01 28.68
N PRO A 69 -7.63 14.39 29.95
CA PRO A 69 -8.78 15.20 30.32
C PRO A 69 -8.55 16.66 29.87
N ALA A 70 -8.82 16.93 28.60
CA ALA A 70 -8.77 18.26 27.99
C ALA A 70 -10.08 18.59 27.25
N ASP A 71 -10.31 19.85 26.92
CA ASP A 71 -11.45 20.24 26.09
C ASP A 71 -11.34 19.63 24.68
N TRP A 72 -12.48 19.30 24.04
CA TRP A 72 -12.49 18.56 22.77
C TRP A 72 -11.80 19.35 21.64
N GLY A 73 -11.95 20.68 21.66
CA GLY A 73 -11.24 21.57 20.72
C GLY A 73 -9.72 21.48 20.87
N VAL A 74 -9.21 21.43 22.10
CA VAL A 74 -7.77 21.32 22.38
C VAL A 74 -7.24 19.97 21.90
N ARG A 75 -7.97 18.87 22.18
CA ARG A 75 -7.58 17.52 21.73
C ARG A 75 -7.46 17.44 20.21
N ILE A 76 -8.42 18.00 19.47
CA ILE A 76 -8.38 18.02 18.00
C ILE A 76 -7.20 18.84 17.50
N THR A 77 -6.97 20.02 18.05
CA THR A 77 -5.92 20.93 17.57
C THR A 77 -4.51 20.34 17.81
N MET A 78 -4.32 19.58 18.90
CA MET A 78 -3.06 18.90 19.19
C MET A 78 -2.86 17.61 18.39
N THR A 79 -3.94 16.90 18.04
CA THR A 79 -3.86 15.64 17.26
C THR A 79 -3.87 15.87 15.75
N MET A 80 -4.45 16.98 15.28
CA MET A 80 -4.55 17.35 13.86
C MET A 80 -3.21 17.33 13.12
N PRO A 81 -2.11 17.94 13.64
CA PRO A 81 -0.82 17.90 12.98
C PRO A 81 -0.30 16.47 12.77
N ILE A 82 -0.51 15.59 13.76
CA ILE A 82 -0.10 14.18 13.70
C ILE A 82 -0.93 13.45 12.64
N LEU A 83 -2.24 13.71 12.58
CA LEU A 83 -3.16 13.10 11.63
C LEU A 83 -2.83 13.54 10.19
N LEU A 84 -2.50 14.82 9.99
CA LEU A 84 -2.11 15.38 8.71
C LEU A 84 -0.75 14.82 8.24
N ALA A 85 0.23 14.77 9.14
CA ALA A 85 1.52 14.14 8.87
C ALA A 85 1.33 12.67 8.48
N TYR A 86 0.48 11.93 9.21
CA TYR A 86 0.15 10.55 8.90
C TYR A 86 -0.44 10.39 7.48
N LEU A 87 -1.42 11.19 7.10
CA LEU A 87 -2.00 11.18 5.75
C LEU A 87 -0.93 11.39 4.68
N PHE A 88 -0.07 12.40 4.88
CA PHE A 88 1.02 12.71 3.95
C PHE A 88 2.03 11.55 3.84
N PHE A 89 2.54 11.07 4.97
CA PHE A 89 3.49 9.95 5.00
C PHE A 89 2.88 8.67 4.43
N SER A 90 1.61 8.40 4.71
CA SER A 90 0.90 7.23 4.17
C SER A 90 0.87 7.22 2.65
N ILE A 91 0.60 8.37 2.02
CA ILE A 91 0.61 8.52 0.56
C ILE A 91 2.04 8.39 0.01
N ALA A 92 3.01 9.04 0.64
CA ALA A 92 4.41 9.05 0.19
C ALA A 92 5.09 7.67 0.32
N LEU A 93 4.91 7.01 1.47
CA LEU A 93 5.53 5.70 1.75
C LEU A 93 4.92 4.58 0.92
N ASN A 94 3.64 4.69 0.53
CA ASN A 94 2.97 3.62 -0.21
C ASN A 94 3.77 3.20 -1.47
N ARG A 95 4.30 4.16 -2.23
CA ARG A 95 5.11 3.88 -3.43
C ARG A 95 6.47 3.27 -3.08
N VAL A 96 7.20 3.87 -2.13
CA VAL A 96 8.54 3.41 -1.73
C VAL A 96 8.49 2.00 -1.12
N TYR A 97 7.53 1.77 -0.23
CA TYR A 97 7.39 0.52 0.50
C TYR A 97 6.93 -0.63 -0.41
N ARG A 98 5.97 -0.40 -1.32
CA ARG A 98 5.55 -1.44 -2.29
C ARG A 98 6.70 -1.85 -3.20
N ARG A 99 7.47 -0.88 -3.72
CA ARG A 99 8.66 -1.15 -4.54
C ARG A 99 9.73 -1.93 -3.76
N HIS A 100 10.01 -1.51 -2.53
CA HIS A 100 10.99 -2.18 -1.67
C HIS A 100 10.55 -3.61 -1.33
N ARG A 101 9.28 -3.83 -1.01
CA ARG A 101 8.76 -5.16 -0.67
C ARG A 101 8.71 -6.11 -1.86
N LEU A 102 8.37 -5.65 -3.06
CA LEU A 102 8.50 -6.47 -4.26
C LEU A 102 9.95 -6.92 -4.49
N ALA A 103 10.90 -5.99 -4.36
CA ALA A 103 12.32 -6.29 -4.44
C ALA A 103 12.78 -7.28 -3.35
N GLN A 104 12.27 -7.16 -2.11
CA GLN A 104 12.56 -8.11 -1.02
C GLN A 104 12.09 -9.54 -1.31
N HIS A 105 11.05 -9.71 -2.12
CA HIS A 105 10.50 -11.00 -2.52
C HIS A 105 11.00 -11.50 -3.88
N GLY A 106 11.90 -10.75 -4.54
CA GLY A 106 12.41 -11.10 -5.87
C GLY A 106 11.39 -10.92 -7.00
N LEU A 107 10.31 -10.19 -6.74
CA LEU A 107 9.28 -9.86 -7.72
C LEU A 107 9.65 -8.57 -8.45
N ASP A 108 9.24 -8.45 -9.72
CA ASP A 108 9.52 -7.28 -10.55
C ASP A 108 8.94 -6.01 -9.88
N PRO A 109 9.79 -5.04 -9.49
CA PRO A 109 9.35 -3.79 -8.87
C PRO A 109 8.41 -2.96 -9.75
N ASP A 110 8.43 -3.20 -11.07
CA ASP A 110 7.63 -2.48 -12.06
C ASP A 110 6.17 -2.97 -12.12
N LEU A 111 5.80 -4.05 -11.42
CA LEU A 111 4.40 -4.46 -11.27
C LEU A 111 3.53 -3.36 -10.63
N VAL A 112 4.11 -2.57 -9.72
CA VAL A 112 3.41 -1.43 -9.10
C VAL A 112 3.01 -0.40 -10.16
N ASN A 113 3.89 -0.15 -11.13
CA ASN A 113 3.70 0.83 -12.20
C ASN A 113 2.67 0.33 -13.22
N LYS A 114 2.66 -0.96 -13.55
CA LYS A 114 1.65 -1.54 -14.46
C LYS A 114 0.24 -1.39 -13.90
N LEU A 115 0.02 -1.66 -12.61
CA LEU A 115 -1.29 -1.51 -11.97
C LEU A 115 -1.70 -0.04 -11.80
N GLU A 116 -0.76 0.87 -11.47
CA GLU A 116 -1.06 2.31 -11.44
C GLU A 116 -1.46 2.83 -12.83
N ARG A 117 -0.82 2.33 -13.89
CA ARG A 117 -1.17 2.66 -15.28
C ARG A 117 -2.53 2.10 -15.69
N GLU A 118 -2.85 0.87 -15.31
CA GLU A 118 -4.14 0.23 -15.59
C GLU A 118 -5.30 0.90 -14.82
N LYS A 119 -5.08 1.30 -13.57
CA LYS A 119 -6.10 2.05 -12.82
C LYS A 119 -6.32 3.47 -13.37
N ASN A 120 -5.28 4.07 -13.93
CA ASN A 120 -5.34 5.44 -14.45
C ASN A 120 -5.61 5.49 -15.96
N SER A 121 -5.73 4.35 -16.65
CA SER A 121 -5.98 4.29 -18.09
C SER A 121 -7.30 4.94 -18.44
N ASP A 122 -8.33 4.74 -17.61
CA ASP A 122 -9.64 5.36 -17.79
C ASP A 122 -9.54 6.90 -17.78
N LEU A 123 -8.67 7.44 -16.92
CA LEU A 123 -8.40 8.88 -16.81
C LEU A 123 -7.56 9.38 -18.00
N TYR A 124 -6.60 8.58 -18.48
CA TYR A 124 -5.80 8.88 -19.67
C TYR A 124 -6.66 8.86 -20.95
N ASP A 125 -7.56 7.89 -21.07
CA ASP A 125 -8.48 7.76 -22.20
C ASP A 125 -9.48 8.93 -22.22
N GLU A 126 -9.97 9.34 -21.05
CA GLU A 126 -10.80 10.54 -20.91
C GLU A 126 -10.02 11.82 -21.24
N TYR A 127 -8.77 11.94 -20.79
CA TYR A 127 -7.88 13.07 -21.14
C TYR A 127 -7.60 13.11 -22.65
N HIS A 128 -7.29 11.97 -23.27
CA HIS A 128 -7.09 11.87 -24.71
C HIS A 128 -8.37 12.21 -25.49
N ARG A 129 -9.54 11.76 -25.02
CA ARG A 129 -10.83 12.11 -25.64
C ARG A 129 -11.10 13.62 -25.58
N LYS A 130 -10.80 14.26 -24.45
CA LYS A 130 -11.07 15.69 -24.23
C LYS A 130 -10.09 16.61 -24.96
N TYR A 131 -8.80 16.26 -25.01
CA TYR A 131 -7.74 17.15 -25.54
C TYR A 131 -7.23 16.78 -26.94
N ARG A 132 -7.61 15.62 -27.52
CA ARG A 132 -7.25 15.28 -28.93
C ARG A 132 -8.13 15.99 -29.97
N GLY A 133 -9.20 16.67 -29.54
CA GLY A 133 -10.08 17.46 -30.41
C GLY A 133 -9.59 18.87 -30.76
N GLU A 134 -8.58 19.41 -30.06
CA GLU A 134 -8.25 20.84 -30.12
C GLU A 134 -7.05 21.19 -31.04
N ARG A 135 -6.65 20.26 -31.91
CA ARG A 135 -5.65 20.51 -32.97
C ARG A 135 -6.20 20.46 -34.40
N ARG A 136 -7.51 20.63 -34.60
CA ARG A 136 -8.03 20.94 -35.94
C ARG A 136 -8.16 22.46 -36.08
N ARG A 137 -7.08 23.13 -36.49
CA ARG A 137 -7.19 24.47 -37.08
C ARG A 137 -7.97 24.33 -38.40
N PRO A 138 -9.16 24.95 -38.55
CA PRO A 138 -9.81 25.04 -39.84
C PRO A 138 -8.99 25.99 -40.73
N GLY A 139 -8.80 25.61 -41.99
CA GLY A 139 -8.09 26.45 -42.95
C GLY A 139 -8.81 27.78 -43.17
N ALA A 140 -8.01 28.83 -43.37
CA ALA A 140 -8.35 29.96 -44.24
C ALA A 140 -7.26 29.91 -45.32
N ALA A 141 -7.51 29.37 -46.51
CA ALA A 141 -8.36 29.88 -47.59
C ALA A 141 -7.87 31.24 -48.08
N GLY A 142 -7.46 31.29 -49.37
CA GLY A 142 -7.15 32.52 -50.11
C GLY A 142 -5.76 32.49 -50.70
#